data_AF-A0A832DK34-F1
#
_entry.id   AF-A0A832DK34-F1
#
_cell.length_a   1.000
_cell.length_b   1.000
_cell.length_c   1.000
_cell.angle_alpha   90.00
_cell.angle_beta   90.00
_cell.angle_gamma   90.00
#
_symmetry.space_group_name_H-M   'P 1'
#
loop_
_entity.id
_entity.type
_entity.pdbx_description
1 polymer ?
#
loop_
_entity_poly.entity_id
_entity_poly.type
_entity_poly.pdbx_seq_one_letter_code
_entity_poly.pdbx_strand_id
1 'polypeptide(L)'
;MATRARFTPVVGLALLLGLAGSAAADSFVAKDFDQLVAEAEEIFVGTLVSSSSSRLATGAVVSDLLFADVEVVKGPPSSQPRTIRVLGGTIGDLSLKVGGIPDFVNGRRYVLFSKGNGRAVFPFVGGTRGVFRVARDAASGADLVFDASGNPVSGLPPAAAPGGRASVADGAGPAPVRLDVFLHAVRDRLPR
;
A
#
# COMPACT_ATOMS: atom_id res chain seq x y z
N MET A 1 -61.10 27.90 45.38
CA MET A 1 -62.27 28.12 44.50
C MET A 1 -61.93 29.28 43.57
N ALA A 2 -62.26 29.17 42.28
CA ALA A 2 -62.05 30.13 41.17
C ALA A 2 -60.74 30.04 40.34
N THR A 3 -60.87 29.22 39.29
CA THR A 3 -60.16 29.16 37.99
C THR A 3 -60.18 30.48 37.21
N ARG A 4 -59.10 30.79 36.47
CA ARG A 4 -59.06 31.19 35.03
C ARG A 4 -57.61 31.51 34.62
N ALA A 5 -56.94 30.57 33.94
CA ALA A 5 -56.81 30.52 32.48
C ALA A 5 -55.94 31.66 31.93
N ARG A 6 -54.63 31.41 31.78
CA ARG A 6 -53.72 32.25 31.01
C ARG A 6 -53.49 31.60 29.65
N PHE A 7 -53.87 32.35 28.62
CA PHE A 7 -53.70 32.05 27.20
C PHE A 7 -52.21 31.90 26.86
N THR A 8 -51.86 30.77 26.25
CA THR A 8 -50.62 30.55 25.50
C THR A 8 -50.59 31.38 24.22
N PRO A 9 -49.42 31.89 23.84
CA PRO A 9 -49.01 31.81 22.46
C PRO A 9 -47.78 30.89 22.35
N VAL A 10 -48.05 29.70 21.83
CA VAL A 10 -47.08 28.79 21.24
C VAL A 10 -46.54 29.45 19.98
N VAL A 11 -45.38 30.11 20.04
CA VAL A 11 -44.61 30.43 18.82
C VAL A 11 -43.13 30.46 19.19
N GLY A 12 -42.35 29.58 18.56
CA GLY A 12 -40.91 29.77 18.41
C GLY A 12 -40.01 28.77 19.12
N LEU A 13 -40.06 27.48 18.74
CA LEU A 13 -38.90 26.60 18.98
C LEU A 13 -38.70 25.51 17.92
N ALA A 14 -39.22 25.68 16.71
CA ALA A 14 -39.22 24.60 15.73
C ALA A 14 -38.57 25.01 14.41
N LEU A 15 -37.29 25.45 14.40
CA LEU A 15 -36.48 25.37 13.17
C LEU A 15 -34.97 25.65 13.35
N LEU A 16 -34.22 24.82 14.10
CA LEU A 16 -32.75 24.95 14.15
C LEU A 16 -32.00 23.61 14.24
N LEU A 17 -32.54 22.56 13.58
CA LEU A 17 -31.93 21.21 13.54
C LEU A 17 -31.54 20.75 12.12
N GLY A 18 -31.46 21.66 11.15
CA GLY A 18 -31.43 21.30 9.73
C GLY A 18 -30.10 21.36 8.97
N LEU A 19 -28.96 21.62 9.61
CA LEU A 19 -27.66 21.69 8.90
C LEU A 19 -26.61 20.75 9.52
N ALA A 20 -26.97 19.47 9.66
CA ALA A 20 -25.96 18.42 9.64
C ALA A 20 -25.58 18.20 8.18
N GLY A 21 -24.69 19.05 7.65
CA GLY A 21 -24.05 18.80 6.37
C GLY A 21 -23.37 17.44 6.46
N SER A 22 -23.79 16.49 5.63
CA SER A 22 -23.08 15.24 5.44
C SER A 22 -21.66 15.60 5.00
N ALA A 23 -20.72 15.59 5.93
CA ALA A 23 -19.31 15.51 5.62
C ALA A 23 -19.15 14.17 4.89
N ALA A 24 -19.20 14.21 3.56
CA ALA A 24 -18.70 13.13 2.75
C ALA A 24 -17.21 13.06 3.07
N ALA A 25 -16.90 12.23 4.07
CA ALA A 25 -15.55 11.76 4.27
C ALA A 25 -15.18 11.07 2.96
N ASP A 26 -14.33 11.72 2.19
CA ASP A 26 -13.73 11.14 1.00
C ASP A 26 -12.85 9.98 1.50
N SER A 27 -13.48 8.83 1.73
CA SER A 27 -12.78 7.62 2.12
C SER A 27 -11.91 7.28 0.93
N PHE A 28 -10.61 7.55 1.02
CA PHE A 28 -9.62 7.09 0.05
C PHE A 28 -9.96 5.65 -0.30
N VAL A 29 -10.50 5.42 -1.51
CA VAL A 29 -10.78 4.08 -1.98
C VAL A 29 -9.42 3.41 -2.06
N ALA A 30 -9.18 2.55 -1.08
CA ALA A 30 -8.02 1.70 -1.04
C ALA A 30 -7.95 0.98 -2.38
N LYS A 31 -6.86 1.18 -3.13
CA LYS A 31 -6.68 0.48 -4.39
C LYS A 31 -6.79 -1.02 -4.14
N ASP A 32 -7.65 -1.67 -4.92
CA ASP A 32 -7.73 -3.12 -4.92
C ASP A 32 -6.53 -3.71 -5.68
N PHE A 33 -6.38 -5.03 -5.58
CA PHE A 33 -5.24 -5.72 -6.18
C PHE A 33 -5.18 -5.56 -7.71
N ASP A 34 -6.34 -5.53 -8.37
CA ASP A 34 -6.45 -5.38 -9.82
C ASP A 34 -5.96 -3.99 -10.25
N GLN A 35 -6.32 -2.94 -9.50
CA GLN A 35 -5.83 -1.58 -9.72
C GLN A 35 -4.32 -1.46 -9.50
N LEU A 36 -3.76 -2.15 -8.49
CA LEU A 36 -2.31 -2.18 -8.28
C LEU A 36 -1.59 -2.75 -9.51
N VAL A 37 -2.08 -3.88 -10.04
CA VAL A 37 -1.50 -4.53 -11.22
C VAL A 37 -1.65 -3.66 -12.46
N ALA A 38 -2.85 -3.10 -12.69
CA ALA A 38 -3.16 -2.31 -13.87
C ALA A 38 -2.30 -1.05 -13.95
N GLU A 39 -2.17 -0.32 -12.84
CA GLU A 39 -1.47 0.97 -12.82
C GLU A 39 0.05 0.90 -12.75
N ALA A 40 0.63 -0.22 -12.29
CA ALA A 40 2.07 -0.37 -12.21
C ALA A 40 2.72 -0.27 -13.60
N GLU A 41 3.75 0.56 -13.73
CA GLU A 41 4.61 0.59 -14.92
C GLU A 41 5.57 -0.60 -14.92
N GLU A 42 6.08 -0.96 -13.73
CA GLU A 42 6.95 -2.13 -13.52
C GLU A 42 6.54 -2.88 -12.25
N ILE A 43 6.48 -4.21 -12.34
CA ILE A 43 6.30 -5.11 -11.20
C ILE A 43 7.47 -6.10 -11.21
N PHE A 44 8.21 -6.18 -10.12
CA PHE A 44 9.32 -7.13 -10.02
C PHE A 44 9.47 -7.68 -8.60
N VAL A 45 10.14 -8.83 -8.51
CA VAL A 45 10.66 -9.39 -7.26
C VAL A 45 12.16 -9.13 -7.21
N GLY A 46 12.69 -8.73 -6.06
CA GLY A 46 14.14 -8.56 -5.89
C GLY A 46 14.58 -8.48 -4.43
N THR A 47 15.87 -8.70 -4.20
CA THR A 47 16.52 -8.59 -2.88
C THR A 47 17.20 -7.25 -2.76
N LEU A 48 16.87 -6.46 -1.74
CA LEU A 48 17.55 -5.20 -1.50
C LEU A 48 19.00 -5.47 -1.04
N VAL A 49 19.98 -5.04 -1.82
CA VAL A 49 21.41 -5.28 -1.52
C VAL A 49 22.11 -4.04 -0.97
N SER A 50 21.63 -2.84 -1.33
CA SER A 50 22.15 -1.60 -0.77
C SER A 50 21.12 -0.48 -0.81
N SER A 51 21.30 0.49 0.10
CA SER A 51 20.58 1.75 0.14
C SER A 51 21.61 2.86 0.31
N SER A 52 21.55 3.86 -0.56
CA SER A 52 22.46 5.02 -0.50
C SER A 52 21.66 6.30 -0.54
N SER A 53 21.84 7.16 0.45
CA SER A 53 21.14 8.45 0.53
C SER A 53 22.00 9.58 -0.03
N SER A 54 21.36 10.50 -0.76
CA SER A 54 22.00 11.69 -1.30
C SER A 54 21.06 12.89 -1.24
N ARG A 55 21.63 14.09 -1.34
CA ARG A 55 20.85 15.33 -1.41
C ARG A 55 20.77 15.77 -2.88
N LEU A 56 19.56 15.98 -3.37
CA LEU A 56 19.33 16.55 -4.69
C LEU A 56 19.67 18.03 -4.71
N ALA A 57 19.86 18.61 -5.90
CA ALA A 57 20.08 20.05 -6.07
C ALA A 57 18.93 20.91 -5.49
N THR A 58 17.72 20.35 -5.41
CA THR A 58 16.54 20.96 -4.77
C THR A 58 16.63 21.00 -3.23
N GLY A 59 17.64 20.37 -2.64
CA GLY A 59 17.79 20.21 -1.19
C GLY A 59 17.09 18.98 -0.61
N ALA A 60 16.25 18.29 -1.38
CA ALA A 60 15.58 17.07 -0.92
C ALA A 60 16.57 15.92 -0.66
N VAL A 61 16.40 15.21 0.46
CA VAL A 61 17.14 13.97 0.74
C VAL A 61 16.38 12.81 0.12
N VAL A 62 17.06 12.01 -0.68
CA VAL A 62 16.52 10.81 -1.33
C VAL A 62 17.41 9.61 -1.06
N SER A 63 16.85 8.41 -1.17
CA SER A 63 17.57 7.14 -1.08
C SER A 63 17.38 6.33 -2.35
N ASP A 64 18.49 5.90 -2.92
CA ASP A 64 18.52 4.94 -4.02
C ASP A 64 18.62 3.53 -3.43
N LEU A 65 17.57 2.73 -3.65
CA LEU A 65 17.43 1.36 -3.19
C LEU A 65 17.79 0.41 -4.33
N LEU A 66 18.92 -0.29 -4.21
CA LEU A 66 19.42 -1.21 -5.23
C LEU A 66 18.97 -2.64 -4.94
N PHE A 67 18.21 -3.21 -5.86
CA PHE A 67 17.70 -4.58 -5.79
C PHE A 67 18.47 -5.50 -6.75
N ALA A 68 18.94 -6.64 -6.24
CA ALA A 68 19.52 -7.73 -7.01
C ALA A 68 18.54 -8.93 -7.10
N ASP A 69 18.96 -10.01 -7.76
CA ASP A 69 18.16 -11.22 -7.97
C ASP A 69 16.76 -10.91 -8.53
N VAL A 70 16.75 -10.04 -9.54
CA VAL A 70 15.53 -9.42 -10.06
C VAL A 70 14.81 -10.37 -11.00
N GLU A 71 13.53 -10.62 -10.70
CA GLU A 71 12.57 -11.25 -11.59
C GLU A 71 11.50 -10.21 -11.98
N VAL A 72 11.52 -9.76 -13.23
CA VAL A 72 10.51 -8.81 -13.75
C VAL A 72 9.26 -9.59 -14.14
N VAL A 73 8.11 -9.16 -13.60
CA VAL A 73 6.78 -9.75 -13.85
C VAL A 73 6.00 -8.89 -14.85
N LYS A 74 6.14 -7.56 -14.74
CA LYS A 74 5.58 -6.56 -15.66
C LYS A 74 6.62 -5.49 -15.92
N GLY A 75 6.73 -5.01 -17.15
CA GLY A 75 7.68 -3.97 -17.56
C GLY A 75 8.83 -4.52 -18.42
N PRO A 76 9.85 -3.69 -18.72
CA PRO A 76 10.96 -4.09 -19.58
C PRO A 76 11.75 -5.29 -19.01
N PRO A 77 11.93 -6.38 -19.77
CA PRO A 77 12.73 -7.51 -19.31
C PRO A 77 14.17 -7.07 -18.99
N SER A 78 14.70 -7.54 -17.87
CA SER A 78 16.09 -7.27 -17.49
C SER A 78 16.56 -8.28 -16.46
N SER A 79 17.82 -8.70 -16.59
CA SER A 79 18.54 -9.48 -15.57
C SER A 79 19.47 -8.62 -14.72
N GLN A 80 19.49 -7.29 -14.96
CA GLN A 80 20.35 -6.37 -14.20
C GLN A 80 19.68 -5.93 -12.89
N PRO A 81 20.48 -5.52 -11.89
CA PRO A 81 19.96 -4.88 -10.69
C PRO A 81 19.03 -3.70 -11.00
N ARG A 82 18.03 -3.49 -10.13
CA ARG A 82 17.04 -2.41 -10.25
C ARG A 82 17.21 -1.39 -9.15
N THR A 83 17.26 -0.12 -9.52
CA THR A 83 17.30 0.98 -8.56
C THR A 83 15.93 1.63 -8.45
N ILE A 84 15.37 1.69 -7.24
CA ILE A 84 14.19 2.48 -6.92
C ILE A 84 14.60 3.68 -6.08
N ARG A 85 14.24 4.89 -6.52
CA ARG A 85 14.49 6.12 -5.77
C ARG A 85 13.29 6.48 -4.91
N VAL A 86 13.52 6.72 -3.62
CA VAL A 86 12.50 7.17 -2.66
C VAL A 86 12.94 8.45 -1.96
N LEU A 87 11.99 9.28 -1.55
CA LEU A 87 12.23 10.43 -0.67
C LEU A 87 12.54 9.95 0.75
N GLY A 88 13.48 10.62 1.40
CA GLY A 88 13.96 10.27 2.72
C GLY A 88 15.31 9.54 2.66
N GLY A 89 15.85 9.25 3.84
CA GLY A 89 17.18 8.68 3.98
C GLY A 89 17.98 9.36 5.08
N THR A 90 19.25 8.95 5.20
CA THR A 90 20.15 9.48 6.22
C THR A 90 21.51 9.83 5.59
N ILE A 91 21.98 11.05 5.81
CA ILE A 91 23.28 11.56 5.34
C ILE A 91 24.04 12.11 6.55
N GLY A 92 25.09 11.40 6.99
CA GLY A 92 25.74 11.71 8.27
C GLY A 92 24.72 11.72 9.40
N ASP A 93 24.61 12.82 10.12
CA ASP A 93 23.67 12.99 11.24
C ASP A 93 22.27 13.47 10.80
N LEU A 94 22.07 13.82 9.53
CA LEU A 94 20.78 14.28 9.03
C LEU A 94 19.94 13.10 8.56
N SER A 95 18.81 12.86 9.20
CA SER A 95 17.81 11.87 8.77
C SER A 95 16.50 12.54 8.36
N LEU A 96 16.00 12.21 7.16
CA LEU A 96 14.66 12.56 6.72
C LEU A 96 13.82 11.29 6.69
N LYS A 97 12.85 11.20 7.61
CA LYS A 97 11.83 10.16 7.60
C LYS A 97 10.51 10.74 7.11
N VAL A 98 9.89 10.06 6.16
CA VAL A 98 8.57 10.43 5.63
C VAL A 98 7.56 9.43 6.16
N GLY A 99 6.54 9.94 6.85
CA GLY A 99 5.47 9.11 7.38
C GLY A 99 4.78 8.31 6.27
N GLY A 100 4.54 7.02 6.53
CA GLY A 100 3.90 6.13 5.55
C GLY A 100 4.83 5.53 4.50
N ILE A 101 6.14 5.83 4.51
CA ILE A 101 7.13 5.08 3.73
C ILE A 101 7.62 3.90 4.58
N PRO A 102 7.60 2.65 4.08
CA PRO A 102 8.08 1.51 4.83
C PRO A 102 9.61 1.54 4.94
N ASP A 103 10.12 1.05 6.06
CA ASP A 103 11.55 0.85 6.25
C ASP A 103 12.03 -0.31 5.38
N PHE A 104 12.91 0.01 4.44
CA PHE A 104 13.57 -0.95 3.57
C PHE A 104 14.82 -1.50 4.25
N VAL A 105 14.89 -2.82 4.38
CA VAL A 105 15.97 -3.54 5.06
C VAL A 105 16.82 -4.31 4.06
N ASN A 106 18.14 -4.06 4.07
CA ASN A 106 19.10 -4.81 3.26
C ASN A 106 19.03 -6.31 3.56
N GLY A 107 19.23 -7.14 2.53
CA GLY A 107 19.12 -8.59 2.59
C GLY A 107 17.68 -9.13 2.56
N ARG A 108 16.66 -8.26 2.65
CA ARG A 108 15.26 -8.70 2.49
C ARG A 108 14.83 -8.69 1.03
N ARG A 109 13.92 -9.60 0.72
CA ARG A 109 13.30 -9.76 -0.59
C ARG A 109 11.92 -9.08 -0.61
N TYR A 110 11.58 -8.46 -1.75
CA TYR A 110 10.35 -7.69 -1.91
C TYR A 110 9.70 -7.98 -3.26
N VAL A 111 8.38 -7.83 -3.33
CA VAL A 111 7.64 -7.63 -4.58
C VAL A 111 7.20 -6.18 -4.62
N LEU A 112 7.57 -5.45 -5.67
CA LEU A 112 7.37 -4.02 -5.78
C LEU A 112 6.53 -3.68 -7.00
N PHE A 113 5.46 -2.94 -6.79
CA PHE A 113 4.57 -2.40 -7.82
C PHE A 113 4.91 -0.94 -7.98
N SER A 114 5.69 -0.62 -9.00
CA SER A 114 6.27 0.72 -9.17
C SER A 114 5.65 1.48 -10.33
N LYS A 115 5.56 2.80 -10.18
CA LYS A 115 5.12 3.74 -11.21
C LYS A 115 5.83 5.07 -11.02
N GLY A 116 6.37 5.62 -12.09
CA GLY A 116 7.03 6.92 -12.04
C GLY A 116 8.36 6.89 -11.28
N ASN A 117 9.09 5.77 -11.28
CA ASN A 117 10.43 5.73 -10.69
C ASN A 117 11.32 6.83 -11.29
N GLY A 118 12.06 7.54 -10.43
CA GLY A 118 12.85 8.73 -10.79
C GLY A 118 12.03 10.02 -11.05
N ARG A 119 10.69 9.94 -11.12
CA ARG A 119 9.78 11.07 -11.31
C ARG A 119 8.94 11.37 -10.05
N ALA A 120 8.52 10.34 -9.35
CA ALA A 120 7.72 10.42 -8.13
C ALA A 120 8.61 10.33 -6.88
N VAL A 121 8.20 11.02 -5.81
CA VAL A 121 8.88 10.99 -4.51
C VAL A 121 8.80 9.62 -3.83
N PHE A 122 7.74 8.87 -4.08
CA PHE A 122 7.56 7.51 -3.60
C PHE A 122 6.88 6.70 -4.71
N PRO A 123 7.66 6.03 -5.58
CA PRO A 123 7.18 5.53 -6.86
C PRO A 123 6.48 4.17 -6.73
N PHE A 124 5.65 3.98 -5.71
CA PHE A 124 4.89 2.74 -5.51
C PHE A 124 3.40 2.98 -5.69
N VAL A 125 2.75 2.10 -6.44
CA VAL A 125 1.33 2.20 -6.72
C VAL A 125 0.53 2.01 -5.42
N GLY A 126 -0.36 2.96 -5.12
CA GLY A 126 -1.14 2.92 -3.89
C GLY A 126 -0.31 3.13 -2.62
N GLY A 127 0.89 3.69 -2.75
CA GLY A 127 1.82 3.89 -1.63
C GLY A 127 2.33 2.55 -1.10
N THR A 128 2.21 2.33 0.21
CA THR A 128 2.63 1.07 0.86
C THR A 128 1.90 -0.16 0.34
N ARG A 129 0.71 0.00 -0.25
CA ARG A 129 -0.07 -1.11 -0.81
C ARG A 129 0.64 -1.79 -1.99
N GLY A 130 1.53 -1.08 -2.68
CA GLY A 130 2.35 -1.61 -3.76
C GLY A 130 3.66 -2.23 -3.31
N VAL A 131 3.90 -2.35 -2.00
CA VAL A 131 5.14 -2.88 -1.42
C VAL A 131 4.81 -4.13 -0.63
N PHE A 132 5.38 -5.26 -1.04
CA PHE A 132 5.20 -6.54 -0.37
C PHE A 132 6.56 -7.10 0.05
N ARG A 133 6.64 -7.63 1.26
CA ARG A 133 7.82 -8.30 1.79
C ARG A 133 7.72 -9.78 1.50
N VAL A 134 8.84 -10.41 1.20
CA VAL A 134 8.95 -11.85 1.01
C VAL A 134 9.87 -12.40 2.10
N ALA A 135 9.39 -13.39 2.83
CA ALA A 135 10.18 -14.10 3.83
C ALA A 135 10.12 -15.60 3.56
N ARG A 136 11.28 -16.25 3.69
CA ARG A 136 11.39 -17.70 3.63
C ARG A 136 10.86 -18.30 4.92
N ASP A 137 9.88 -19.19 4.81
CA ASP A 137 9.39 -19.97 5.93
C ASP A 137 10.37 -21.09 6.26
N ALA A 138 10.76 -21.19 7.54
CA ALA A 138 11.77 -22.14 7.98
C ALA A 138 11.26 -23.59 8.01
N ALA A 139 9.95 -23.79 8.23
CA ALA A 139 9.35 -25.11 8.35
C ALA A 139 9.12 -25.75 6.97
N SER A 140 8.55 -25.00 6.03
CA SER A 140 8.18 -25.49 4.70
C SER A 140 9.21 -25.19 3.62
N GLY A 141 10.14 -24.25 3.85
CA GLY A 141 11.05 -23.76 2.82
C GLY A 141 10.36 -22.92 1.74
N ALA A 142 9.09 -22.55 1.91
CA ALA A 142 8.36 -21.72 0.96
C ALA A 142 8.68 -20.23 1.13
N ASP A 143 8.64 -19.48 0.03
CA ASP A 143 8.63 -18.01 0.09
C ASP A 143 7.21 -17.52 0.33
N LEU A 144 7.00 -16.77 1.41
CA LEU A 144 5.72 -16.27 1.87
C LEU A 144 5.63 -14.74 1.74
N VAL A 145 4.45 -14.24 1.38
CA VAL A 145 4.22 -12.82 1.09
C VAL A 145 3.51 -12.11 2.24
N PHE A 146 4.04 -10.94 2.60
CA PHE A 146 3.52 -10.05 3.64
C PHE A 146 3.36 -8.65 3.07
N ASP A 147 2.44 -7.86 3.63
CA ASP A 147 2.30 -6.46 3.25
C ASP A 147 3.50 -5.62 3.73
N ALA A 148 3.50 -4.33 3.39
CA ALA A 148 4.53 -3.38 3.79
C ALA A 148 4.65 -3.20 5.32
N SER A 149 3.65 -3.58 6.11
CA SER A 149 3.66 -3.52 7.57
C SER A 149 4.17 -4.84 8.19
N GLY A 150 4.15 -5.94 7.43
CA GLY A 150 4.51 -7.28 7.87
C GLY A 150 3.31 -8.18 8.20
N ASN A 151 2.09 -7.76 7.87
CA ASN A 151 0.92 -8.63 8.02
C ASN A 151 0.90 -9.68 6.89
N PRO A 152 0.50 -10.93 7.17
CA PRO A 152 0.29 -11.94 6.14
C PRO A 152 -0.64 -11.45 5.04
N VAL A 153 -0.25 -11.64 3.78
CA VAL A 153 -1.20 -11.50 2.66
C VAL A 153 -1.97 -12.80 2.55
N SER A 154 -3.26 -12.76 2.89
CA SER A 154 -4.16 -13.89 2.82
C SER A 154 -5.26 -13.66 1.79
N GLY A 155 -5.66 -14.72 1.08
CA GLY A 155 -6.81 -14.67 0.18
C GLY A 155 -6.64 -13.63 -0.93
N LEU A 156 -5.85 -13.96 -1.95
CA LEU A 156 -5.84 -13.15 -3.16
C LEU A 156 -7.24 -13.18 -3.78
N PRO A 157 -7.87 -12.03 -4.07
CA PRO A 157 -9.16 -12.03 -4.72
C PRO A 157 -9.06 -12.82 -6.04
N PRO A 158 -10.11 -13.53 -6.49
CA PRO A 158 -10.12 -14.10 -7.83
C PRO A 158 -10.01 -12.98 -8.88
N ALA A 159 -9.43 -13.29 -10.05
CA ALA A 159 -9.37 -12.32 -11.16
C ALA A 159 -10.80 -11.95 -11.56
N ALA A 160 -11.18 -10.68 -11.34
CA ALA A 160 -12.50 -10.12 -11.57
C ALA A 160 -13.70 -10.98 -11.09
N ALA A 161 -14.07 -10.81 -9.81
CA ALA A 161 -15.47 -10.77 -9.43
C ALA A 161 -15.74 -9.43 -8.72
N PRO A 162 -16.71 -8.61 -9.18
CA PRO A 162 -17.02 -7.36 -8.52
C PRO A 162 -17.64 -7.63 -7.13
N GLY A 163 -17.01 -7.11 -6.07
CA GLY A 163 -17.69 -6.89 -4.79
C GLY A 163 -17.65 -8.00 -3.73
N GLY A 164 -16.60 -8.83 -3.68
CA GLY A 164 -16.46 -9.83 -2.60
C GLY A 164 -16.01 -9.23 -1.27
N ARG A 165 -16.91 -9.10 -0.29
CA ARG A 165 -16.55 -8.86 1.12
C ARG A 165 -15.75 -10.06 1.64
N ALA A 166 -14.53 -9.83 2.12
CA ALA A 166 -13.78 -10.85 2.84
C ALA A 166 -14.50 -11.17 4.16
N SER A 167 -14.96 -12.41 4.30
CA SER A 167 -15.48 -12.94 5.57
C SER A 167 -14.29 -13.32 6.45
N VAL A 168 -14.22 -12.73 7.64
CA VAL A 168 -13.22 -13.05 8.66
C VAL A 168 -13.83 -14.16 9.53
N ALA A 169 -13.23 -15.34 9.52
CA ALA A 169 -13.51 -16.44 10.45
C ALA A 169 -12.30 -16.68 11.37
N ASP A 170 -12.61 -17.12 12.59
CA ASP A 170 -11.79 -17.09 13.81
C ASP A 170 -10.49 -17.93 13.85
N GLY A 171 -9.57 -17.49 14.72
CA GLY A 171 -8.79 -18.39 15.60
C GLY A 171 -7.31 -18.61 15.28
N ALA A 172 -6.91 -18.53 14.01
CA ALA A 172 -5.52 -18.45 13.59
C ALA A 172 -5.50 -17.52 12.37
N GLY A 173 -4.68 -16.47 12.39
CA GLY A 173 -4.59 -15.57 11.24
C GLY A 173 -4.36 -16.39 9.95
N PRO A 174 -5.04 -16.07 8.84
CA PRO A 174 -4.96 -16.88 7.64
C PRO A 174 -3.50 -16.99 7.17
N ALA A 175 -3.10 -18.20 6.77
CA ALA A 175 -1.73 -18.48 6.35
C ALA A 175 -1.30 -17.53 5.22
N PRO A 176 -0.06 -16.98 5.27
CA PRO A 176 0.42 -16.12 4.19
C PRO A 176 0.43 -16.88 2.86
N VAL A 177 0.08 -16.17 1.79
CA VAL A 177 0.16 -16.73 0.43
C VAL A 177 1.62 -16.96 0.03
N ARG A 178 1.85 -18.03 -0.72
CA ARG A 178 3.16 -18.29 -1.32
C ARG A 178 3.45 -17.30 -2.44
N LEU A 179 4.74 -16.98 -2.62
CA LEU A 179 5.20 -16.05 -3.66
C LEU A 179 4.80 -16.50 -5.07
N ASP A 180 4.96 -17.77 -5.40
CA ASP A 180 4.60 -18.31 -6.72
C ASP A 180 3.12 -18.12 -7.03
N VAL A 181 2.24 -18.40 -6.07
CA VAL A 181 0.79 -18.16 -6.18
C VAL A 181 0.49 -16.67 -6.35
N PHE A 182 1.17 -15.81 -5.60
CA PHE A 182 1.03 -14.35 -5.72
C PHE A 182 1.43 -13.85 -7.10
N LEU A 183 2.59 -14.29 -7.62
CA LEU A 183 3.07 -13.89 -8.95
C LEU A 183 2.20 -14.44 -10.07
N HIS A 184 1.66 -15.66 -9.92
CA HIS A 184 0.69 -16.20 -10.87
C HIS A 184 -0.57 -15.32 -10.93
N ALA A 185 -1.11 -14.93 -9.78
CA ALA A 185 -2.26 -14.03 -9.70
C ALA A 185 -2.00 -12.64 -10.33
N VAL A 186 -0.78 -12.11 -10.22
CA VAL A 186 -0.38 -10.87 -10.93
C VAL A 186 -0.40 -11.10 -12.45
N ARG A 187 0.21 -12.19 -12.93
CA ARG A 187 0.31 -12.52 -14.35
C ARG A 187 -1.06 -12.69 -15.00
N ASP A 188 -2.00 -13.33 -14.31
CA ASP A 188 -3.37 -13.52 -14.79
C ASP A 188 -4.15 -12.22 -15.02
N ARG A 189 -3.67 -11.11 -14.44
CA ARG A 189 -4.28 -9.77 -14.50
C ARG A 189 -3.54 -8.80 -15.41
N LEU A 190 -2.44 -9.23 -16.01
CA LEU A 190 -1.74 -8.38 -16.96
C LEU A 190 -2.59 -8.23 -18.23
N PRO A 191 -2.68 -7.02 -18.80
CA PRO A 191 -3.29 -6.85 -20.11
C PRO A 191 -2.56 -7.72 -21.13
N ARG A 192 -3.32 -8.44 -21.96
CA ARG A 192 -2.80 -9.28 -23.05
C ARG A 192 -2.34 -8.44 -24.24
#